data_AF-T1B7S3-F1
#
_entry.id   AF-T1B7S3-F1
#
_cell.length_a   1.000
_cell.length_b   1.000
_cell.length_c   1.000
_cell.angle_alpha   90.00
_cell.angle_beta   90.00
_cell.angle_gamma   90.00
#
_symmetry.space_group_name_H-M   'P 1'
#
loop_
_entity.id
_entity.type
_entity.pdbx_description
1 polymer ?
#
loop_
_entity_poly.entity_id
_entity_poly.type
_entity_poly.pdbx_seq_one_letter_code
_entity_poly.pdbx_strand_id
1 'polypeptide(L)'
;AAVHGVCLGGGCEVALACDFIVASEEAQFGQPEIRLGVMPGWGGTRRLPRRIGAARARRWIYLGEPMPAREAERIGLVDRVVPREELLPAALALGGDLARQPPIALAAAKYAVLAAMDPGIDAGLRYELDLWARLFGTADQKAGMQAFLEKRPFTPQGREGFAERSREFPWARARPAHRAPRRSGRRKRAGRSGRH
;
A
#
# COMPACT_ATOMS: atom_id res chain seq x y z
N ALA A 1 -0.61 0.78 8.74
CA ALA A 1 0.38 1.16 9.75
C ALA A 1 -0.25 1.10 11.13
N ALA A 2 0.49 0.61 12.12
CA ALA A 2 0.18 0.74 13.54
C ALA A 2 1.26 1.64 14.15
N VAL A 3 0.90 2.84 14.59
CA VAL A 3 1.84 3.89 15.00
C VAL A 3 1.73 4.13 16.50
N HIS A 4 2.76 3.75 17.26
CA HIS A 4 2.72 3.77 18.72
C HIS A 4 3.30 5.04 19.36
N GLY A 5 3.92 5.93 18.57
CA GLY A 5 4.66 7.07 19.09
C GLY A 5 5.07 8.04 17.98
N VAL A 6 6.25 8.64 18.12
CA VAL A 6 6.76 9.66 17.18
C VAL A 6 6.94 9.07 15.77
N CYS A 7 6.24 9.67 14.81
CA CYS A 7 6.17 9.27 13.41
C CYS A 7 6.40 10.49 12.53
N LEU A 8 7.67 10.92 12.43
CA LEU A 8 8.05 12.13 11.72
C LEU A 8 8.89 11.82 10.48
N GLY A 9 8.77 12.68 9.48
CA GLY A 9 9.53 12.64 8.24
C GLY A 9 9.39 11.32 7.50
N GLY A 10 10.52 10.66 7.16
CA GLY A 10 10.51 9.36 6.48
C GLY A 10 9.63 8.29 7.16
N GLY A 11 9.55 8.26 8.49
CA GLY A 11 8.62 7.37 9.21
C GLY A 11 7.15 7.71 8.95
N CYS A 12 6.83 9.01 8.90
CA CYS A 12 5.50 9.50 8.51
C CYS A 12 5.20 9.18 7.03
N GLU A 13 6.20 9.27 6.14
CA GLU A 13 6.04 8.95 4.72
C GLU A 13 5.77 7.45 4.49
N VAL A 14 6.37 6.57 5.29
CA VAL A 14 6.05 5.13 5.31
C VAL A 14 4.63 4.90 5.82
N ALA A 15 4.21 5.58 6.89
CA ALA A 15 2.84 5.49 7.39
C ALA A 15 1.82 5.94 6.33
N LEU A 16 2.08 7.06 5.64
CA LEU A 16 1.28 7.59 4.54
C LEU A 16 1.19 6.67 3.32
N ALA A 17 2.17 5.78 3.13
CA ALA A 17 2.14 4.78 2.06
C ALA A 17 1.28 3.55 2.39
N CYS A 18 0.87 3.38 3.65
CA CYS A 18 -0.06 2.34 4.05
C CYS A 18 -1.50 2.74 3.67
N ASP A 19 -2.35 1.74 3.42
CA ASP A 19 -3.76 1.97 3.12
C ASP A 19 -4.48 2.58 4.34
N PHE A 20 -4.28 1.96 5.51
CA PHE A 20 -4.83 2.41 6.79
C PHE A 20 -3.74 2.76 7.80
N ILE A 21 -4.04 3.69 8.71
CA ILE A 21 -3.22 4.12 9.84
C ILE A 21 -4.07 4.05 11.11
N VAL A 22 -3.70 3.16 12.02
CA VAL A 22 -4.18 3.15 13.41
C VAL A 22 -3.06 3.71 14.28
N ALA A 23 -3.38 4.59 15.21
CA ALA A 23 -2.39 5.25 16.05
C ALA A 23 -2.72 5.13 17.54
N SER A 24 -1.70 5.13 18.40
CA SER A 24 -1.90 5.35 19.82
C SER A 24 -2.25 6.82 20.07
N GLU A 25 -2.89 7.12 21.21
CA GLU A 25 -3.13 8.50 21.66
C GLU A 25 -1.85 9.33 21.81
N GLU A 26 -0.73 8.66 22.11
CA GLU A 26 0.60 9.26 22.30
C GLU A 26 1.33 9.56 20.98
N ALA A 27 0.80 9.11 19.84
CA ALA A 27 1.48 9.25 18.57
C ALA A 27 1.54 10.70 18.09
N GLN A 28 2.60 11.03 17.35
CA GLN A 28 2.80 12.33 16.71
C GLN A 28 3.20 12.14 15.26
N PHE A 29 2.60 12.92 14.36
CA PHE A 29 2.81 12.86 12.91
C PHE A 29 3.41 14.16 12.38
N GLY A 30 4.11 14.15 11.26
CA GLY A 30 4.61 15.40 10.69
C GLY A 30 5.73 15.23 9.68
N GLN A 31 6.05 16.34 9.02
CA GLN A 31 7.02 16.42 7.93
C GLN A 31 8.06 17.51 8.25
N PRO A 32 8.99 17.28 9.20
CA PRO A 32 9.92 18.29 9.69
C PRO A 32 11.11 18.56 8.76
N GLU A 33 11.19 17.90 7.59
CA GLU A 33 12.26 18.00 6.60
C GLU A 33 12.66 19.44 6.27
N ILE A 34 11.68 20.36 6.26
CA ILE A 34 11.90 21.78 5.97
C ILE A 34 12.93 22.42 6.92
N ARG A 35 13.01 21.93 8.16
CA ARG A 35 13.99 22.38 9.18
C ARG A 35 15.41 21.90 8.89
N LEU A 36 15.56 20.91 8.01
CA LEU A 36 16.83 20.40 7.52
C LEU A 36 17.20 21.00 6.15
N GLY A 37 16.43 21.97 5.64
CA GLY A 37 16.66 22.59 4.34
C GLY A 37 16.23 21.72 3.15
N VAL A 38 15.41 20.69 3.37
CA VAL A 38 14.89 19.81 2.31
C VAL A 38 13.37 19.66 2.40
N MET A 39 12.73 19.14 1.36
CA MET A 39 11.29 18.82 1.39
C MET A 39 11.07 17.32 1.62
N PRO A 40 9.87 16.89 2.07
CA PRO A 40 9.52 15.48 2.11
C PRO A 40 9.65 14.81 0.75
N GLY A 41 10.50 13.80 0.66
CA GLY A 41 10.96 13.22 -0.61
C GLY A 41 10.37 11.86 -0.95
N TRP A 42 9.87 11.10 0.04
CA TRP A 42 9.37 9.73 -0.16
C TRP A 42 7.85 9.68 -0.33
N GLY A 43 7.29 10.81 -0.78
CA GLY A 43 5.90 10.97 -1.18
C GLY A 43 5.04 11.76 -0.18
N GLY A 44 5.62 12.36 0.85
CA GLY A 44 4.95 13.21 1.83
C GLY A 44 4.25 14.41 1.17
N THR A 45 4.88 15.04 0.19
CA THR A 45 4.28 16.13 -0.62
C THR A 45 3.18 15.68 -1.57
N ARG A 46 2.95 14.37 -1.72
CA ARG A 46 1.90 13.79 -2.56
C ARG A 46 0.78 13.20 -1.71
N ARG A 47 1.13 12.28 -0.80
CA ARG A 47 0.16 11.48 -0.04
C ARG A 47 -0.51 12.27 1.08
N LEU A 48 0.22 13.17 1.76
CA LEU A 48 -0.40 13.98 2.82
C LEU A 48 -1.47 14.92 2.26
N PRO A 49 -1.22 15.74 1.22
CA PRO A 49 -2.28 16.55 0.58
C PRO A 49 -3.47 15.75 0.05
N ARG A 50 -3.24 14.53 -0.44
CA ARG A 50 -4.33 13.65 -0.92
C ARG A 50 -5.22 13.15 0.23
N ARG A 51 -4.64 12.95 1.42
CA ARG A 51 -5.36 12.43 2.59
C ARG A 51 -6.12 13.50 3.36
N ILE A 52 -5.54 14.70 3.49
CA ILE A 52 -6.12 15.78 4.33
C ILE A 52 -6.42 17.09 3.58
N GLY A 53 -6.23 17.11 2.26
CA GLY A 53 -6.34 18.30 1.44
C GLY A 53 -5.06 19.15 1.45
N ALA A 54 -4.76 19.78 0.31
CA ALA A 54 -3.54 20.58 0.13
C ALA A 54 -3.45 21.75 1.11
N ALA A 55 -4.57 22.44 1.37
CA ALA A 55 -4.60 23.59 2.29
C ALA A 55 -4.15 23.21 3.72
N ARG A 56 -4.67 22.10 4.26
CA ARG A 56 -4.28 21.63 5.60
C ARG A 56 -2.85 21.09 5.61
N ALA A 57 -2.45 20.36 4.57
CA ALA A 57 -1.12 19.77 4.48
C ALA A 57 0.02 20.80 4.53
N ARG A 58 -0.21 22.01 3.99
CA ARG A 58 0.78 23.10 4.00
C ARG A 58 1.30 23.41 5.39
N ARG A 59 0.46 23.42 6.43
CA ARG A 59 0.89 23.68 7.81
C ARG A 59 2.02 22.74 8.21
N TRP A 60 1.78 21.45 8.03
CA TRP A 60 2.67 20.39 8.54
C TRP A 60 3.91 20.19 7.68
N ILE A 61 3.84 20.53 6.39
CA ILE A 61 4.98 20.47 5.46
C ILE A 61 5.83 21.74 5.56
N TYR A 62 5.21 22.93 5.62
CA TYR A 62 5.94 24.21 5.53
C TYR A 62 6.47 24.68 6.89
N LEU A 63 5.76 24.39 7.99
CA LEU A 63 6.22 24.74 9.33
C LEU A 63 6.98 23.60 10.01
N GLY A 64 6.85 22.37 9.48
CA GLY A 64 7.51 21.17 10.00
C GLY A 64 7.05 20.76 11.41
N GLU A 65 5.91 21.26 11.88
CA GLU A 65 5.41 21.02 13.23
C GLU A 65 4.98 19.55 13.45
N PRO A 66 5.10 19.02 14.67
CA PRO A 66 4.48 17.75 15.04
C PRO A 66 2.96 17.92 15.26
N MET A 67 2.19 17.00 14.70
CA MET A 67 0.74 16.89 14.78
C MET A 67 0.36 15.79 15.77
N PRO A 68 -0.40 16.10 16.85
CA PRO A 68 -0.89 15.09 17.78
C PRO A 68 -1.86 14.09 17.13
N ALA A 69 -1.89 12.84 17.60
CA ALA A 69 -2.74 11.77 17.07
C ALA A 69 -4.22 12.14 16.94
N ARG A 70 -4.80 12.80 17.94
CA ARG A 70 -6.21 13.23 17.94
C ARG A 70 -6.51 14.26 16.85
N GLU A 71 -5.59 15.18 16.60
CA GLU A 71 -5.72 16.11 15.48
C GLU A 71 -5.61 15.38 14.14
N ALA A 72 -4.68 14.41 14.05
CA ALA A 72 -4.50 13.58 12.87
C ALA A 72 -5.77 12.77 12.52
N GLU A 73 -6.46 12.22 13.52
CA GLU A 73 -7.76 11.55 13.38
C GLU A 73 -8.83 12.52 12.89
N ARG A 74 -8.98 13.66 13.58
CA ARG A 74 -10.01 14.67 13.28
C ARG A 74 -9.94 15.20 11.85
N ILE A 75 -8.74 15.34 11.28
CA ILE A 75 -8.54 15.86 9.93
C ILE A 75 -8.49 14.77 8.84
N GLY A 76 -8.58 13.49 9.22
CA GLY A 76 -8.60 12.34 8.31
C GLY A 76 -7.23 11.78 7.91
N LEU A 77 -6.14 12.16 8.59
CA LEU A 77 -4.82 11.55 8.37
C LEU A 77 -4.78 10.13 8.97
N VAL A 78 -5.29 9.96 10.18
CA VAL A 78 -5.35 8.68 10.91
C VAL A 78 -6.78 8.17 10.87
N ASP A 79 -6.97 6.87 10.62
CA ASP A 79 -8.32 6.29 10.51
C ASP A 79 -8.92 6.00 11.88
N ARG A 80 -8.06 5.69 12.87
CA ARG A 80 -8.49 5.44 14.25
C ARG A 80 -7.36 5.68 15.25
N VAL A 81 -7.68 6.38 16.34
CA VAL A 81 -6.82 6.52 17.51
C VAL A 81 -7.37 5.67 18.65
N VAL A 82 -6.49 4.91 19.29
CA VAL A 82 -6.83 3.99 20.39
C VAL A 82 -5.83 4.12 21.55
N PRO A 83 -6.17 3.67 22.76
CA PRO A 83 -5.19 3.50 23.83
C PRO A 83 -3.98 2.67 23.36
N ARG A 84 -2.80 2.92 23.93
CA ARG A 84 -1.53 2.34 23.47
C ARG A 84 -1.56 0.81 23.49
N GLU A 85 -2.16 0.23 24.52
CA GLU A 85 -2.35 -1.19 24.75
C GLU A 85 -3.29 -1.85 23.73
N GLU A 86 -4.19 -1.09 23.11
CA GLU A 86 -5.14 -1.57 22.12
C GLU A 86 -4.64 -1.42 20.67
N LEU A 87 -3.53 -0.71 20.45
CA LEU A 87 -3.02 -0.39 19.12
C LEU A 87 -2.82 -1.63 18.23
N LEU A 88 -2.08 -2.61 18.72
CA LEU A 88 -1.78 -3.81 17.94
C LEU A 88 -3.03 -4.68 17.73
N PRO A 89 -3.85 -4.97 18.76
CA PRO A 89 -5.15 -5.62 18.57
C PRO A 89 -6.03 -4.95 17.52
N ALA A 90 -6.19 -3.62 17.58
CA ALA A 90 -7.02 -2.87 16.65
C ALA A 90 -6.49 -2.95 15.20
N ALA A 91 -5.18 -2.80 15.02
CA ALA A 91 -4.55 -2.91 13.69
C ALA A 91 -4.65 -4.34 13.12
N LEU A 92 -4.47 -5.37 13.95
CA LEU A 92 -4.59 -6.77 13.54
C LEU A 92 -6.03 -7.15 13.22
N ALA A 93 -7.02 -6.63 13.95
CA ALA A 93 -8.44 -6.84 13.63
C ALA A 93 -8.75 -6.34 12.22
N LEU A 94 -8.33 -5.12 11.88
CA LEU A 94 -8.50 -4.56 10.53
C LEU A 94 -7.76 -5.39 9.47
N GLY A 95 -6.53 -5.82 9.77
CA GLY A 95 -5.77 -6.72 8.88
C GLY A 95 -6.47 -8.08 8.69
N GLY A 96 -7.12 -8.59 9.73
CA GLY A 96 -7.93 -9.80 9.70
C GLY A 96 -9.17 -9.64 8.83
N ASP A 97 -9.83 -8.48 8.88
CA ASP A 97 -11.00 -8.18 8.05
C ASP A 97 -10.64 -8.13 6.56
N LEU A 98 -9.50 -7.50 6.23
CA LEU A 98 -8.94 -7.50 4.87
C LEU A 98 -8.51 -8.91 4.44
N ALA A 99 -7.99 -9.73 5.38
CA ALA A 99 -7.57 -11.09 5.09
C ALA A 99 -8.72 -12.02 4.68
N ARG A 100 -9.95 -11.70 5.09
CA ARG A 100 -11.16 -12.45 4.75
C ARG A 100 -11.77 -12.03 3.40
N GLN A 101 -11.21 -11.03 2.72
CA GLN A 101 -11.70 -10.59 1.41
C GLN A 101 -11.10 -11.41 0.26
N PRO A 102 -11.75 -11.46 -0.93
CA PRO A 102 -11.17 -12.05 -2.13
C PRO A 102 -9.88 -11.31 -2.53
N PRO A 103 -8.71 -11.96 -2.52
CA PRO A 103 -7.43 -11.26 -2.57
C PRO A 103 -7.20 -10.54 -3.91
N ILE A 104 -7.71 -11.08 -5.03
CA ILE A 104 -7.56 -10.47 -6.35
C ILE A 104 -8.48 -9.26 -6.49
N ALA A 105 -9.73 -9.36 -6.03
CA ALA A 105 -10.65 -8.22 -6.03
C ALA A 105 -10.15 -7.10 -5.11
N LEU A 106 -9.64 -7.44 -3.92
CA LEU A 106 -9.03 -6.47 -3.00
C LEU A 106 -7.82 -5.78 -3.64
N ALA A 107 -6.94 -6.53 -4.32
CA ALA A 107 -5.82 -5.95 -5.06
C ALA A 107 -6.31 -5.02 -6.18
N ALA A 108 -7.28 -5.47 -7.00
CA ALA A 108 -7.87 -4.67 -8.07
C ALA A 108 -8.42 -3.34 -7.53
N ALA A 109 -9.20 -3.38 -6.45
CA ALA A 109 -9.74 -2.20 -5.79
C ALA A 109 -8.62 -1.25 -5.31
N LYS A 110 -7.58 -1.80 -4.66
CA LYS A 110 -6.42 -1.00 -4.23
C LYS A 110 -5.72 -0.30 -5.40
N TYR A 111 -5.47 -1.01 -6.49
CA TYR A 111 -4.82 -0.42 -7.67
C TYR A 111 -5.72 0.64 -8.34
N ALA A 112 -7.03 0.40 -8.44
CA ALA A 112 -7.97 1.38 -8.97
C ALA A 112 -7.99 2.67 -8.13
N VAL A 113 -8.07 2.55 -6.80
CA VAL A 113 -8.01 3.70 -5.87
C VAL A 113 -6.71 4.47 -6.02
N LEU A 114 -5.57 3.78 -6.15
CA LEU A 114 -4.27 4.44 -6.35
C LEU A 114 -4.20 5.16 -7.70
N ALA A 115 -4.75 4.58 -8.77
CA ALA A 115 -4.79 5.19 -10.09
C ALA A 115 -5.72 6.41 -10.15
N ALA A 116 -6.81 6.43 -9.37
CA ALA A 116 -7.70 7.59 -9.25
C ALA A 116 -6.99 8.83 -8.66
N MET A 117 -5.79 8.67 -8.11
CA MET A 117 -4.99 9.77 -7.57
C MET A 117 -4.17 10.53 -8.62
N ASP A 118 -4.11 10.03 -9.86
CA ASP A 118 -3.37 10.60 -11.00
C ASP A 118 -4.32 11.36 -11.94
N PRO A 119 -3.82 12.21 -12.89
CA PRO A 119 -4.68 13.20 -13.53
C PRO A 119 -5.63 12.59 -14.56
N GLY A 120 -6.93 12.74 -14.29
CA GLY A 120 -8.02 12.58 -15.26
C GLY A 120 -9.00 11.46 -14.89
N ILE A 121 -10.25 11.83 -14.62
CA ILE A 121 -11.32 10.87 -14.32
C ILE A 121 -11.47 9.81 -15.43
N ASP A 122 -11.32 10.20 -16.70
CA ASP A 122 -11.44 9.28 -17.84
C ASP A 122 -10.36 8.20 -17.85
N ALA A 123 -9.12 8.55 -17.51
CA ALA A 123 -8.03 7.59 -17.43
C ALA A 123 -8.23 6.64 -16.25
N GLY A 124 -8.69 7.17 -15.11
CA GLY A 124 -9.05 6.37 -13.94
C GLY A 124 -10.18 5.38 -14.23
N LEU A 125 -11.28 5.83 -14.85
CA LEU A 125 -12.42 4.98 -15.20
C LEU A 125 -12.06 3.90 -16.22
N ARG A 126 -11.21 4.20 -17.20
CA ARG A 126 -10.71 3.20 -18.15
C ARG A 126 -9.87 2.12 -17.44
N TYR A 127 -9.02 2.53 -16.50
CA TYR A 127 -8.22 1.60 -15.72
C TYR A 127 -9.10 0.74 -14.81
N GLU A 128 -10.06 1.35 -14.10
CA GLU A 128 -11.05 0.65 -13.28
C GLU A 128 -11.81 -0.39 -14.10
N LEU A 129 -12.31 0.00 -15.29
CA LEU A 129 -13.07 -0.89 -16.16
C LEU A 129 -12.25 -2.11 -16.61
N ASP A 130 -10.97 -1.92 -16.98
CA ASP A 130 -10.08 -3.04 -17.33
C ASP A 130 -9.89 -4.00 -16.15
N LEU A 131 -9.61 -3.47 -14.95
CA LEU A 131 -9.46 -4.28 -13.74
C LEU A 131 -10.74 -5.03 -13.40
N TRP A 132 -11.88 -4.34 -13.44
CA TRP A 132 -13.19 -4.87 -13.11
C TRP A 132 -13.62 -5.98 -14.09
N ALA A 133 -13.45 -5.77 -15.39
CA ALA A 133 -13.76 -6.77 -16.42
C ALA A 133 -12.94 -8.06 -16.22
N ARG A 134 -11.65 -7.95 -15.87
CA ARG A 134 -10.78 -9.11 -15.58
C ARG A 134 -11.27 -9.93 -14.37
N LEU A 135 -11.94 -9.31 -13.39
CA LEU A 135 -12.46 -10.02 -12.22
C LEU A 135 -13.49 -11.09 -12.59
N PHE A 136 -14.27 -10.92 -13.67
CA PHE A 136 -15.21 -11.94 -14.14
C PHE A 136 -14.54 -13.23 -14.63
N GLY A 137 -13.23 -13.19 -14.90
CA GLY A 137 -12.44 -14.38 -15.19
C GLY A 137 -12.04 -15.17 -13.93
N THR A 138 -12.19 -14.61 -12.73
CA THR A 138 -11.66 -15.20 -11.49
C THR A 138 -12.62 -16.21 -10.86
N ALA A 139 -12.05 -17.21 -10.16
CA ALA A 139 -12.84 -18.21 -9.44
C ALA A 139 -13.69 -17.61 -8.32
N ASP A 140 -13.13 -16.66 -7.56
CA ASP A 140 -13.83 -15.96 -6.48
C ASP A 140 -15.05 -15.21 -6.97
N GLN A 141 -14.95 -14.52 -8.11
CA GLN A 141 -16.09 -13.80 -8.68
C GLN A 141 -17.23 -14.77 -9.04
N LYS A 142 -16.93 -15.90 -9.69
CA LYS A 142 -17.93 -16.91 -10.06
C LYS A 142 -18.58 -17.53 -8.83
N ALA A 143 -17.77 -17.95 -7.85
CA ALA A 143 -18.25 -18.54 -6.61
C ALA A 143 -19.07 -17.57 -5.77
N GLY A 144 -18.63 -16.31 -5.69
CA GLY A 144 -19.32 -15.24 -4.97
C GLY A 144 -20.68 -14.89 -5.60
N MET A 145 -20.73 -14.76 -6.93
CA MET A 145 -21.99 -14.50 -7.64
C MET A 145 -22.99 -15.66 -7.48
N GLN A 146 -22.51 -16.90 -7.61
CA GLN A 146 -23.35 -18.08 -7.40
C GLN A 146 -23.91 -18.14 -5.97
N ALA A 147 -23.05 -17.93 -4.97
CA ALA A 147 -23.46 -17.91 -3.57
C ALA A 147 -24.51 -16.81 -3.27
N PHE A 148 -24.36 -15.64 -3.89
CA PHE A 148 -25.31 -14.55 -3.80
C PHE A 148 -26.69 -14.93 -4.36
N LEU A 149 -26.74 -15.54 -5.55
CA LEU A 149 -27.99 -16.01 -6.16
C LEU A 149 -28.66 -17.11 -5.31
N GLU A 150 -27.85 -18.00 -4.73
CA GLU A 150 -28.29 -19.10 -3.85
C GLU A 150 -28.62 -18.63 -2.42
N LYS A 151 -28.44 -17.34 -2.11
CA LYS A 151 -28.63 -16.74 -0.77
C LYS A 151 -27.87 -17.47 0.34
N ARG A 152 -26.65 -17.92 0.04
CA ARG A 152 -25.76 -18.57 1.02
C ARG A 152 -24.46 -17.78 1.24
N PRO A 153 -23.74 -18.04 2.33
CA PRO A 153 -22.43 -17.44 2.55
C PRO A 153 -21.42 -17.80 1.44
N PHE A 154 -20.63 -16.81 1.06
CA PHE A 154 -19.46 -16.97 0.20
C PHE A 154 -18.20 -16.98 1.05
N THR A 155 -17.34 -17.98 0.83
CA THR A 155 -16.00 -18.05 1.41
C THR A 155 -14.99 -17.82 0.29
N PRO A 156 -14.22 -16.73 0.33
CA PRO A 156 -13.19 -16.48 -0.67
C PRO A 156 -12.13 -17.57 -0.70
N GLN A 157 -11.74 -17.97 -1.89
CA GLN A 157 -10.70 -18.97 -2.12
C GLN A 157 -9.33 -18.34 -1.85
N GLY A 158 -8.50 -19.07 -1.10
CA GLY A 158 -7.38 -18.53 -0.34
C GLY A 158 -6.29 -17.82 -1.15
N ARG A 159 -5.35 -17.20 -0.43
CA ARG A 159 -4.20 -16.44 -0.97
C ARG A 159 -3.19 -17.25 -1.76
N GLU A 160 -3.17 -18.57 -1.57
CA GLU A 160 -2.21 -19.48 -2.21
C GLU A 160 -2.26 -19.31 -3.72
N GLY A 161 -1.13 -19.21 -4.43
CA GLY A 161 -1.18 -19.00 -5.88
C GLY A 161 -1.71 -17.63 -6.32
N PHE A 162 -1.81 -16.62 -5.43
CA PHE A 162 -2.17 -15.23 -5.80
C PHE A 162 -1.38 -14.73 -7.01
N ALA A 163 -0.06 -14.97 -7.02
CA ALA A 163 0.81 -14.56 -8.11
C ALA A 163 0.45 -15.20 -9.45
N GLU A 164 -0.04 -16.45 -9.45
CA GLU A 164 -0.51 -17.15 -10.65
C GLU A 164 -1.89 -16.66 -11.08
N ARG A 165 -2.84 -16.58 -10.15
CA ARG A 165 -4.21 -16.17 -10.46
C ARG A 165 -4.33 -14.70 -10.85
N SER A 166 -3.36 -13.86 -10.47
CA SER A 166 -3.33 -12.46 -10.85
C SER A 166 -2.47 -12.16 -12.08
N ARG A 167 -1.94 -13.16 -12.79
CA ARG A 167 -1.07 -12.97 -13.99
C ARG A 167 -1.70 -12.12 -15.08
N GLU A 168 -3.02 -12.18 -15.21
CA GLU A 168 -3.76 -11.37 -16.18
C GLU A 168 -3.86 -9.90 -15.79
N PHE A 169 -3.54 -9.51 -14.56
CA PHE A 169 -3.69 -8.14 -14.11
C PHE A 169 -2.43 -7.28 -14.35
N PRO A 170 -2.58 -5.97 -14.59
CA PRO A 170 -1.45 -5.08 -14.92
C PRO A 170 -0.31 -5.11 -13.91
N TRP A 171 -0.61 -5.25 -12.61
CA TRP A 171 0.41 -5.28 -11.56
C TRP A 171 1.29 -6.54 -11.58
N ALA A 172 0.83 -7.65 -12.14
CA ALA A 172 1.65 -8.86 -12.24
C ALA A 172 2.82 -8.69 -13.22
N ARG A 173 2.69 -7.74 -14.16
CA ARG A 173 3.75 -7.38 -15.12
C ARG A 173 4.75 -6.37 -14.57
N ALA A 174 4.41 -5.70 -13.46
CA ALA A 174 5.34 -4.86 -12.71
C ALA A 174 6.33 -5.75 -11.92
N ARG A 175 7.17 -6.51 -12.62
CA ARG A 175 8.36 -7.09 -12.02
C ARG A 175 9.33 -5.95 -11.68
N PRO A 176 9.96 -5.94 -10.48
CA PRO A 176 11.07 -5.02 -10.25
C PRO A 176 12.15 -5.29 -11.31
N ALA A 177 12.72 -4.23 -11.88
CA ALA A 177 13.80 -4.30 -12.87
C ALA A 177 15.09 -4.97 -12.34
N HIS A 178 15.09 -5.46 -11.09
CA HIS A 178 16.23 -6.02 -10.40
C HIS A 178 16.21 -7.57 -10.42
N ARG A 179 16.23 -8.17 -11.62
CA ARG A 179 16.89 -9.48 -11.75
C ARG A 179 18.34 -9.19 -12.05
N ALA A 180 19.20 -9.25 -11.02
CA ALA A 180 20.64 -9.27 -11.22
C ALA A 180 20.99 -10.35 -12.25
N PRO A 181 21.85 -10.08 -13.24
CA PRO A 181 22.23 -11.08 -14.22
C PRO A 181 22.83 -12.29 -13.49
N ARG A 182 22.32 -13.48 -13.80
CA ARG A 182 22.91 -14.75 -13.33
C ARG A 182 24.38 -14.71 -13.74
N ARG A 183 25.29 -14.66 -12.75
CA ARG A 183 26.73 -14.80 -13.00
C ARG A 183 26.94 -16.09 -13.79
N SER A 184 27.23 -15.96 -15.08
CA SER A 184 27.67 -17.06 -15.92
C SER A 184 28.94 -17.63 -15.27
N GLY A 185 28.89 -18.89 -14.85
CA GLY A 185 30.02 -19.56 -14.21
C GLY A 185 31.26 -19.45 -15.08
N ARG A 186 32.29 -18.76 -14.57
CA ARG A 186 33.66 -18.90 -15.08
C ARG A 186 34.07 -20.35 -14.80
N ARG A 187 33.95 -21.22 -15.81
CA ARG A 187 34.68 -22.49 -15.85
C ARG A 187 36.17 -22.15 -15.76
N LYS A 188 36.81 -22.50 -14.64
CA LYS A 188 38.27 -22.58 -14.57
C LYS A 188 38.70 -23.65 -15.59
N ARG A 189 39.25 -23.23 -16.73
CA ARG A 189 40.03 -24.12 -17.58
C ARG A 189 41.34 -24.41 -16.84
N ALA A 190 41.43 -25.60 -16.27
CA ALA A 190 42.71 -26.22 -15.99
C ALA A 190 43.35 -26.57 -17.34
N GLY A 191 44.58 -26.11 -17.57
CA GLY A 191 45.37 -26.39 -18.75
C GLY A 191 46.84 -26.28 -18.39
N ARG A 192 47.47 -27.45 -18.26
CA ARG A 192 48.91 -27.66 -18.04
C ARG A 192 49.77 -27.12 -19.20
N SER A 193 51.04 -26.92 -18.86
CA SER A 193 52.27 -27.27 -19.60
C SER A 193 53.05 -26.17 -20.35
N GLY A 194 54.32 -26.00 -19.95
CA GLY A 194 55.44 -26.00 -20.90
C GLY A 194 56.42 -24.82 -20.86
N ARG A 195 57.60 -25.06 -20.24
CA ARG A 195 58.98 -24.67 -20.62
C ARG A 195 59.25 -23.25 -21.16
N HIS A 196 60.14 -22.51 -20.50
CA HIS A 196 61.58 -22.48 -20.80
C HIS A 196 62.36 -21.94 -19.60
#